data_AF-A0A183I2V3-F1
#
_entry.id   AF-A0A183I2V3-F1
#
_cell.length_a   1.000
_cell.length_b   1.000
_cell.length_c   1.000
_cell.angle_alpha   90.00
_cell.angle_beta   90.00
_cell.angle_gamma   90.00
#
_symmetry.space_group_name_H-M   'P 1'
#
loop_
_entity.id
_entity.type
_entity.pdbx_description
1 polymer ?
#
loop_
_entity_poly.entity_id
_entity_poly.type
_entity_poly.pdbx_seq_one_letter_code
_entity_poly.pdbx_strand_id
1 'polypeptide(L)'
;MTSRNTRSDMNCRRNNGEPLKRFTEAKIRIGDIYNELETYVTDLSLFYSEILNDNGSIPDQQMQEVTRFKESIKTIRDMFMRDTMKVVFFGR
;
A
#
# COMPACT_ATOMS: atom_id res chain seq x y z
N MET A 1 -24.29 18.17 24.60
CA MET A 1 -24.17 16.82 24.00
C MET A 1 -24.46 16.93 22.51
N THR A 2 -23.43 17.08 21.68
CA THR A 2 -23.58 17.23 20.23
C THR A 2 -23.35 15.88 19.56
N SER A 3 -24.43 15.24 19.15
CA SER A 3 -24.42 14.00 18.37
C SER A 3 -23.75 14.25 17.02
N ARG A 4 -22.56 13.67 16.81
CA ARG A 4 -21.93 13.59 15.48
C ARG A 4 -22.78 12.68 14.60
N ASN A 5 -23.42 13.28 13.62
CA ASN A 5 -24.23 12.62 12.62
C ASN A 5 -23.31 11.87 11.64
N THR A 6 -23.17 10.55 11.83
CA THR A 6 -22.33 9.63 11.01
C THR A 6 -22.93 9.30 9.64
N ARG A 7 -23.80 10.13 9.08
CA ARG A 7 -24.55 9.83 7.84
C ARG A 7 -23.93 10.35 6.54
N SER A 8 -22.76 10.98 6.55
CA SER A 8 -22.17 11.53 5.31
C SER A 8 -21.22 10.58 4.55
N ASP A 9 -20.67 9.53 5.18
CA ASP A 9 -19.69 8.65 4.52
C ASP A 9 -20.29 7.59 3.58
N MET A 10 -21.62 7.45 3.55
CA MET A 10 -22.31 6.47 2.68
C MET A 10 -22.71 7.01 1.31
N ASN A 11 -22.38 8.26 0.95
CA ASN A 11 -22.89 8.87 -0.28
C ASN A 11 -21.97 8.79 -1.51
N CYS A 12 -20.73 8.29 -1.38
CA CYS A 12 -19.89 7.97 -2.55
C CYS A 12 -20.27 6.63 -3.23
N ARG A 13 -21.21 5.87 -2.65
CA ARG A 13 -21.56 4.51 -3.10
C ARG A 13 -22.49 4.44 -4.31
N ARG A 14 -22.94 5.59 -4.83
CA ARG A 14 -23.77 5.70 -6.04
C ARG A 14 -23.09 6.55 -7.11
N ASN A 15 -21.80 6.34 -7.33
CA ASN A 15 -21.20 6.84 -8.57
C ASN A 15 -21.77 6.00 -9.72
N ASN A 16 -22.46 6.68 -10.65
CA ASN A 16 -22.89 6.17 -11.96
C ASN A 16 -21.69 5.80 -12.89
N GLY A 17 -20.52 5.54 -12.31
CA GLY A 17 -19.33 5.11 -13.01
C GLY A 17 -19.39 3.62 -13.31
N GLU A 18 -18.93 3.26 -14.51
CA GLU A 18 -18.84 1.89 -15.00
C GLU A 18 -18.21 0.96 -13.93
N PRO A 19 -18.88 -0.13 -13.50
CA PRO A 19 -18.47 -0.93 -12.34
C PRO A 19 -17.02 -1.42 -12.38
N LEU A 20 -16.48 -1.69 -13.58
CA LEU A 20 -15.10 -2.11 -13.77
C LEU A 20 -14.09 -0.98 -13.49
N LYS A 21 -14.48 0.29 -13.71
CA LYS A 21 -13.62 1.45 -13.39
C LYS A 21 -13.34 1.53 -11.89
N ARG A 22 -14.29 1.13 -11.05
CA ARG A 22 -14.07 1.10 -9.59
C ARG A 22 -12.96 0.13 -9.18
N PHE A 23 -12.85 -1.01 -9.86
CA PHE A 23 -11.73 -1.93 -9.64
C PHE A 23 -10.42 -1.29 -10.06
N THR A 24 -10.37 -0.67 -11.24
CA THR A 24 -9.17 0.03 -11.73
C THR A 24 -8.75 1.17 -10.80
N GLU A 25 -9.70 2.00 -10.34
CA GLU A 25 -9.44 3.08 -9.40
C GLU A 25 -8.90 2.56 -8.06
N ALA A 26 -9.51 1.53 -7.50
CA ALA A 26 -9.01 0.90 -6.28
C ALA A 26 -7.60 0.33 -6.48
N LYS A 27 -7.35 -0.30 -7.64
CA LYS A 27 -6.03 -0.84 -8.01
C LYS A 27 -4.96 0.24 -8.11
N ILE A 28 -5.29 1.38 -8.70
CA ILE A 28 -4.37 2.53 -8.76
C ILE A 28 -4.09 3.05 -7.35
N ARG A 29 -5.14 3.32 -6.56
CA ARG A 29 -4.99 3.91 -5.22
C ARG A 29 -4.13 3.07 -4.27
N ILE A 30 -4.33 1.76 -4.25
CA ILE A 30 -3.50 0.90 -3.41
C ILE A 30 -2.09 0.76 -3.99
N GLY A 31 -1.92 0.77 -5.31
CA GLY A 31 -0.61 0.84 -5.95
C GLY A 31 0.18 2.08 -5.52
N ASP A 32 -0.47 3.24 -5.50
CA ASP A 32 0.12 4.50 -5.01
C ASP A 32 0.56 4.38 -3.55
N ILE A 33 -0.29 3.82 -2.67
CA ILE A 33 0.05 3.59 -1.26
C ILE A 33 1.29 2.70 -1.11
N TYR A 34 1.40 1.61 -1.87
CA TYR A 34 2.57 0.73 -1.80
C TYR A 34 3.84 1.38 -2.37
N ASN A 35 3.73 2.27 -3.36
CA ASN A 35 4.85 3.05 -3.86
C ASN A 35 5.34 4.09 -2.84
N GLU A 36 4.41 4.78 -2.18
CA GLU A 36 4.74 5.72 -1.09
C GLU A 36 5.44 4.98 0.08
N LEU A 37 4.93 3.79 0.43
CA LEU A 37 5.50 2.97 1.49
C LEU A 37 6.89 2.44 1.13
N GLU A 38 7.13 2.04 -0.12
CA GLU A 38 8.46 1.63 -0.60
C GLU A 38 9.46 2.78 -0.54
N THR A 39 9.04 3.99 -0.94
CA THR A 39 9.85 5.21 -0.84
C THR A 39 10.22 5.47 0.62
N TYR A 40 9.24 5.48 1.52
CA TYR A 40 9.45 5.73 2.94
C TYR A 40 10.44 4.74 3.58
N VAL A 41 10.28 3.44 3.32
CA VAL A 41 11.19 2.42 3.87
C VAL A 41 12.58 2.51 3.25
N THR A 42 12.69 2.93 2.00
CA THR A 42 13.98 3.18 1.35
C THR A 42 14.68 4.38 1.97
N ASP A 43 13.97 5.48 2.20
CA ASP A 43 14.50 6.68 2.87
C ASP A 43 14.96 6.35 4.29
N LEU A 44 14.18 5.55 5.03
CA LEU A 44 14.55 5.09 6.36
C LEU A 44 15.84 4.23 6.33
N SER A 45 15.97 3.36 5.33
CA SER A 45 17.18 2.56 5.14
C SER A 45 18.40 3.42 4.82
N LEU A 46 18.23 4.51 4.05
CA LEU A 46 19.30 5.46 3.76
C LEU A 46 19.69 6.25 5.01
N PHE A 47 18.72 6.74 5.76
CA PHE A 47 18.94 7.43 7.04
C PHE A 47 19.71 6.55 8.04
N TYR A 48 19.38 5.27 8.12
CA TYR A 48 20.13 4.33 8.96
C TYR A 48 21.58 4.16 8.48
N SER A 49 21.80 4.12 7.17
CA SER A 49 23.16 4.06 6.63
C SER A 49 23.98 5.32 6.93
N GLU A 50 23.35 6.50 6.92
CA GLU A 50 24.01 7.77 7.27
C GLU A 50 24.43 7.81 8.74
N ILE A 51 23.55 7.38 9.66
CA ILE A 51 23.88 7.30 11.09
C ILE A 51 25.08 6.36 11.33
N LEU A 52 25.12 5.21 10.67
CA LEU A 52 26.22 4.27 10.81
C LEU A 52 27.55 4.84 10.28
N ASN A 53 27.49 5.64 9.23
CA ASN A 53 28.66 6.34 8.68
C ASN A 53 29.17 7.44 9.63
N ASP A 54 28.28 8.07 10.39
CA ASP A 54 28.60 9.11 11.40
C ASP A 54 29.04 8.53 12.77
N ASN A 55 29.42 7.24 12.82
CA ASN A 55 29.76 6.50 14.05
C ASN A 55 28.60 6.38 15.06
N GLY A 56 27.36 6.56 14.61
CA GLY A 56 26.18 6.24 15.39
C GLY A 56 25.99 4.73 15.52
N SER A 57 25.10 4.33 16.43
CA SER A 57 24.76 2.91 16.66
C SER A 57 23.27 2.72 16.47
N ILE A 58 22.91 1.74 15.63
CA ILE A 58 21.53 1.31 15.43
C ILE A 58 21.45 -0.16 15.87
N PRO A 59 20.45 -0.55 16.66
CA PRO A 59 20.23 -1.95 16.99
C PRO A 59 20.05 -2.81 15.74
N ASP A 60 20.77 -3.93 15.65
CA ASP A 60 20.71 -4.86 14.51
C ASP A 60 19.27 -5.32 14.21
N GLN A 61 18.45 -5.47 15.25
CA GLN A 61 17.04 -5.84 15.11
C GLN A 61 16.26 -4.82 14.26
N GLN A 62 16.48 -3.52 14.46
CA GLN A 62 15.78 -2.47 13.71
C GLN A 62 16.21 -2.47 12.24
N MET A 63 17.49 -2.69 11.96
CA MET A 63 17.97 -2.84 10.59
C MET A 63 17.38 -4.06 9.88
N GLN A 64 17.30 -5.19 10.57
CA GLN A 64 16.69 -6.40 10.03
C GLN A 64 15.20 -6.20 9.76
N GLU A 65 14.48 -5.51 10.65
CA GLU A 65 13.06 -5.19 10.46
C GLU A 65 12.84 -4.31 9.23
N VAL A 66 13.62 -3.23 9.05
CA VAL A 66 13.53 -2.37 7.86
C VAL A 66 13.79 -3.15 6.57
N THR A 67 14.78 -4.05 6.58
CA THR A 67 15.07 -4.92 5.44
C THR A 67 13.90 -5.85 5.13
N ARG A 68 13.33 -6.50 6.16
CA ARG A 68 12.14 -7.36 6.00
C ARG A 68 10.93 -6.60 5.50
N PHE A 69 10.71 -5.38 5.96
CA PHE A 69 9.62 -4.54 5.47
C PHE A 69 9.81 -4.21 3.99
N LYS A 70 11.02 -3.81 3.59
CA LYS A 70 11.34 -3.52 2.18
C LYS A 70 11.03 -4.71 1.27
N GLU A 71 11.44 -5.91 1.65
CA GLU A 71 11.16 -7.14 0.89
C GLU A 71 9.66 -7.47 0.85
N SER A 72 8.97 -7.33 1.99
CA SER A 72 7.54 -7.63 2.10
C SER A 72 6.70 -6.67 1.26
N ILE A 73 6.99 -5.37 1.32
CA ILE A 73 6.33 -4.31 0.53
C ILE A 73 6.50 -4.58 -0.96
N LYS A 74 7.73 -4.85 -1.40
CA LYS A 74 8.02 -5.18 -2.80
C LYS A 74 7.23 -6.40 -3.26
N THR A 75 7.22 -7.46 -2.45
CA THR A 75 6.50 -8.71 -2.78
C THR A 75 5.00 -8.46 -2.95
N ILE A 76 4.39 -7.71 -2.03
CA ILE A 76 2.96 -7.39 -2.09
C ILE A 76 2.67 -6.51 -3.30
N ARG A 77 3.49 -5.48 -3.57
CA ARG A 77 3.32 -4.63 -4.75
C ARG A 77 3.38 -5.43 -6.04
N ASP A 78 4.40 -6.27 -6.20
CA ASP A 78 4.60 -7.08 -7.40
C ASP A 78 3.44 -8.07 -7.61
N MET A 79 2.93 -8.67 -6.53
CA MET A 79 1.75 -9.51 -6.57
C MET A 79 0.50 -8.72 -6.97
N PHE A 80 0.28 -7.58 -6.35
CA PHE A 80 -0.91 -6.77 -6.54
C PHE A 80 -0.98 -6.13 -7.93
N MET A 81 0.16 -5.72 -8.50
CA MET A 81 0.21 -5.17 -9.86
C MET A 81 -0.26 -6.17 -10.92
N ARG A 82 -0.13 -7.48 -10.66
CA ARG A 82 -0.61 -8.55 -11.56
C ARG A 82 -2.11 -8.86 -11.40
N ASP A 83 -2.79 -8.30 -10.40
CA ASP A 83 -4.17 -8.65 -10.10
C ASP A 83 -5.16 -8.19 -11.20
N THR A 84 -6.06 -9.07 -11.61
CA THR A 84 -7.03 -8.82 -12.69
C THR A 84 -8.36 -9.48 -12.39
N MET A 85 -9.47 -8.86 -12.81
CA MET A 85 -10.78 -9.46 -12.69
C MET A 85 -10.92 -10.64 -13.66
N LYS A 86 -11.36 -11.78 -13.15
CA LYS A 86 -11.56 -13.00 -13.94
C LYS A 86 -13.03 -13.43 -13.87
N VAL A 87 -13.61 -13.73 -15.03
CA VAL A 87 -14.90 -14.41 -15.15
C VAL A 87 -14.70 -15.72 -15.91
N VAL A 88 -15.36 -16.78 -15.46
CA VAL A 88 -15.30 -18.10 -16.11
C VAL A 88 -16.73 -18.55 -16.37
N PHE A 89 -17.01 -18.92 -17.62
CA PHE A 89 -18.30 -19.44 -18.03
C PHE A 89 -18.21 -20.96 -18.21
N PHE A 90 -19.26 -21.65 -17.79
CA PHE A 90 -19.41 -23.09 -17.99
C PHE A 90 -20.70 -23.36 -18.76
N GLY A 91 -20.68 -24.35 -19.65
CA GLY A 91 -21.81 -24.80 -20.46
C GLY A 91 -21.78 -26.32 -20.63
N ARG A 92 -22.94 -26.92 -20.90
CA ARG A 92 -23.10 -28.36 -21.14
C ARG A 92 -22.67 -28.77 -22.54
#